data_AF-A0AAV7VNE8-F1
#
_entry.id   AF-A0AAV7VNE8-F1
#
_cell.length_a   1.000
_cell.length_b   1.000
_cell.length_c   1.000
_cell.angle_alpha   90.00
_cell.angle_beta   90.00
_cell.angle_gamma   90.00
#
_symmetry.space_group_name_H-M   'P 1'
#
loop_
_entity.id
_entity.type
_entity.pdbx_description
1 polymer ?
#
loop_
_entity_poly.entity_id
_entity_poly.type
_entity_poly.pdbx_seq_one_letter_code
_entity_poly.pdbx_strand_id
1 'polypeptide(L)'
;MHIQPKQSPQGKKTNRRLNVSKLEWHSVHQNLSEDLNSKLDHFSFATNCTAEYWAAFRDVVYNTAVAHLDQNTHKDRHWFDDNDEDIQTLLDEKRQTFRSLQQDTTSSSKKAGYNTIKCKVQAKIREMQDSWLNRKAVEIQKYADSNNSKCFYNALKTIYGPQSPGTSPLLSADGSTLLNDKNAILKRWAEHFNNVLNRPSTINVEATDRMPQVAINISLVEPPKESEV
;
A
#
# COMPACT_ATOMS: atom_id res chain seq x y z
N MET A 1 24.00 -3.64 7.75
CA MET A 1 22.82 -4.50 7.52
C MET A 1 22.09 -3.98 6.28
N HIS A 2 22.09 -4.72 5.18
CA HIS A 2 21.41 -4.32 3.94
C HIS A 2 20.03 -4.96 3.92
N ILE A 3 18.99 -4.19 4.28
CA ILE A 3 17.61 -4.66 4.25
C ILE A 3 17.12 -4.51 2.81
N GLN A 4 16.97 -5.61 2.08
CA GLN A 4 16.31 -5.58 0.77
C GLN A 4 14.79 -5.55 0.99
N PRO A 5 14.08 -4.47 0.60
CA PRO A 5 12.64 -4.46 0.64
C PRO A 5 12.09 -5.54 -0.29
N LYS A 6 11.09 -6.28 0.19
CA LYS A 6 10.47 -7.38 -0.54
C LYS A 6 9.80 -6.83 -1.79
N GLN A 7 10.31 -7.16 -2.97
CA GLN A 7 9.71 -6.71 -4.23
C GLN A 7 8.30 -7.32 -4.36
N SER A 8 7.31 -6.45 -4.54
CA SER A 8 5.94 -6.87 -4.78
C SER A 8 5.89 -7.57 -6.15
N PRO A 9 5.20 -8.72 -6.28
CA PRO A 9 5.07 -9.40 -7.56
C PRO A 9 4.43 -8.44 -8.57
N GLN A 10 5.11 -8.23 -9.71
CA GLN A 10 4.57 -7.47 -10.82
C GLN A 10 3.34 -8.22 -11.36
N GLY A 11 2.15 -7.75 -10.98
CA GLY A 11 0.89 -8.25 -11.55
C GLY A 11 0.84 -7.96 -13.05
N LYS A 12 -0.05 -8.66 -13.76
CA LYS A 12 -0.30 -8.41 -15.18
C LYS A 12 -0.63 -6.92 -15.38
N LYS A 13 0.02 -6.28 -16.37
CA LYS A 13 -0.24 -4.89 -16.74
C LYS A 13 -1.73 -4.75 -17.09
N THR A 14 -2.46 -4.00 -16.27
CA THR A 14 -3.86 -3.65 -16.56
C THR A 14 -3.88 -2.42 -17.47
N ASN A 15 -4.91 -2.30 -18.31
CA ASN A 15 -5.08 -1.11 -19.14
C ASN A 15 -5.18 0.13 -18.24
N ARG A 16 -4.43 1.18 -18.59
CA ARG A 16 -4.38 2.43 -17.82
C ARG A 16 -5.78 3.04 -17.79
N ARG A 17 -6.29 3.33 -16.59
CA ARG A 17 -7.58 4.00 -16.40
C ARG A 17 -7.47 5.46 -16.87
N LEU A 18 -8.55 6.05 -17.36
CA LEU A 18 -8.60 7.49 -17.66
C LEU A 18 -8.45 8.33 -16.38
N ASN A 19 -7.80 9.49 -16.49
CA ASN A 19 -7.64 10.39 -15.35
C ASN A 19 -8.91 11.24 -15.11
N VAL A 20 -9.89 10.62 -14.47
CA VAL A 20 -11.18 11.25 -14.13
C VAL A 20 -11.05 12.44 -13.17
N SER A 21 -9.93 12.61 -12.47
CA SER A 21 -9.73 13.80 -11.62
C SER A 21 -9.64 15.09 -12.43
N LYS A 22 -9.34 15.00 -13.73
CA LYS A 22 -9.37 16.18 -14.61
C LYS A 22 -10.79 16.70 -14.89
N LEU A 23 -11.83 15.92 -14.61
CA LEU A 23 -13.22 16.37 -14.74
C LEU A 23 -13.63 17.37 -13.66
N GLU A 24 -12.84 17.53 -12.60
CA GLU A 24 -13.04 18.60 -11.62
C GLU A 24 -12.79 19.98 -12.23
N TRP A 25 -12.05 20.07 -13.35
CA TRP A 25 -11.83 21.30 -14.09
C TRP A 25 -12.98 21.55 -15.08
N HIS A 26 -13.70 22.65 -14.87
CA HIS A 26 -14.86 23.02 -15.67
C HIS A 26 -14.55 23.12 -17.18
N SER A 27 -13.39 23.63 -17.54
CA SER A 27 -12.93 23.74 -18.93
C SER A 27 -12.72 22.39 -19.60
N VAL A 28 -12.15 21.41 -18.90
CA VAL A 28 -11.93 20.06 -19.41
C VAL A 28 -13.26 19.34 -19.61
N HIS A 29 -14.19 19.53 -18.69
CA HIS A 29 -15.54 18.98 -18.79
C HIS A 29 -16.29 19.54 -20.02
N GLN A 30 -16.27 20.86 -20.24
CA GLN A 30 -16.92 21.49 -21.39
C GLN A 30 -16.31 21.05 -22.73
N ASN A 31 -14.98 21.10 -22.85
CA ASN A 31 -14.28 20.70 -24.07
C ASN A 31 -14.55 19.24 -24.46
N LEU A 32 -14.57 18.33 -23.46
CA LEU A 32 -14.88 16.93 -23.69
C LEU A 32 -16.34 16.74 -24.15
N SER A 33 -17.29 17.47 -23.57
CA SER A 33 -18.70 17.40 -23.96
C SER A 33 -18.92 17.90 -25.39
N GLU A 34 -18.31 19.02 -25.77
CA GLU A 34 -18.44 19.60 -27.10
C GLU A 34 -17.82 18.69 -28.18
N ASP A 35 -16.63 18.16 -27.93
CA ASP A 35 -15.93 17.26 -28.85
C ASP A 35 -16.65 15.90 -29.00
N LEU A 36 -17.24 15.38 -27.91
CA LEU A 36 -18.08 14.17 -27.97
C LEU A 36 -19.35 14.41 -28.80
N ASN A 37 -20.06 15.51 -28.56
CA ASN A 37 -21.27 15.83 -29.32
C ASN A 37 -20.94 16.00 -30.81
N SER A 38 -19.88 16.73 -31.15
CA SER A 38 -19.45 16.89 -32.53
C SER A 38 -19.11 15.55 -33.19
N LYS A 39 -18.40 14.65 -32.52
CA LYS A 39 -17.98 13.37 -33.11
C LYS A 39 -19.11 12.35 -33.20
N LEU A 40 -20.07 12.39 -32.28
CA LEU A 40 -21.24 11.52 -32.31
C LEU A 40 -22.29 12.00 -33.33
N ASP A 41 -22.41 13.31 -33.58
CA ASP A 41 -23.30 13.85 -34.61
C ASP A 41 -22.89 13.43 -36.04
N HIS A 42 -21.59 13.23 -36.26
CA HIS A 42 -21.06 12.73 -37.55
C HIS A 42 -21.04 11.20 -37.64
N PHE A 43 -21.44 10.49 -36.58
CA PHE A 43 -21.43 9.04 -36.52
C PHE A 43 -22.76 8.49 -37.07
N SER A 44 -22.74 7.97 -38.31
CA SER A 44 -23.91 7.39 -38.94
C SER A 44 -24.15 5.95 -38.49
N PHE A 45 -25.37 5.65 -38.04
CA PHE A 45 -25.80 4.32 -37.60
C PHE A 45 -26.13 3.44 -38.82
N ALA A 46 -25.16 2.64 -39.28
CA ALA A 46 -25.42 1.61 -40.29
C ALA A 46 -25.96 0.33 -39.64
N THR A 47 -27.12 -0.15 -40.11
CA THR A 47 -28.01 -1.11 -39.43
C THR A 47 -27.54 -2.59 -39.44
N ASN A 48 -26.32 -2.89 -39.91
CA ASN A 48 -26.04 -4.23 -40.46
C ASN A 48 -24.99 -5.07 -39.71
N CYS A 49 -24.33 -4.56 -38.67
CA CYS A 49 -23.37 -5.36 -37.87
C CYS A 49 -23.21 -4.78 -36.46
N THR A 50 -23.89 -5.37 -35.48
CA THR A 50 -23.97 -4.81 -34.11
C THR A 50 -22.64 -4.86 -33.35
N ALA A 51 -21.79 -5.86 -33.58
CA ALA A 51 -20.54 -6.03 -32.85
C ALA A 51 -19.45 -5.00 -33.27
N GLU A 52 -19.27 -4.80 -34.57
CA GLU A 52 -18.33 -3.83 -35.13
C GLU A 52 -18.80 -2.39 -34.86
N TYR A 53 -20.11 -2.16 -34.90
CA TYR A 53 -20.73 -0.91 -34.50
C TYR A 53 -20.42 -0.53 -33.04
N TRP A 54 -20.63 -1.45 -32.09
CA TRP A 54 -20.33 -1.19 -30.68
C TRP A 54 -18.83 -1.05 -30.39
N ALA A 55 -17.98 -1.64 -31.23
CA ALA A 55 -16.53 -1.40 -31.17
C ALA A 55 -16.20 0.03 -31.64
N ALA A 56 -16.71 0.45 -32.79
CA ALA A 56 -16.45 1.79 -33.34
C ALA A 56 -16.99 2.92 -32.44
N PHE A 57 -18.21 2.78 -31.89
CA PHE A 57 -18.75 3.74 -30.91
C PHE A 57 -17.85 3.84 -29.67
N ARG A 58 -17.46 2.69 -29.11
CA ARG A 58 -16.58 2.63 -27.94
C ARG A 58 -15.23 3.28 -28.23
N ASP A 59 -14.66 3.04 -29.40
CA ASP A 59 -13.36 3.61 -29.77
C ASP A 59 -13.45 5.12 -29.93
N VAL A 60 -14.52 5.65 -30.53
CA VAL A 60 -14.75 7.11 -30.63
C VAL A 60 -14.87 7.73 -29.24
N VAL A 61 -15.69 7.15 -28.35
CA VAL A 61 -15.88 7.65 -26.97
C VAL A 61 -14.59 7.50 -26.15
N TYR A 62 -13.86 6.41 -26.32
CA TYR A 62 -12.64 6.16 -25.57
C TYR A 62 -11.49 7.06 -26.04
N ASN A 63 -11.30 7.24 -27.35
CA ASN A 63 -10.22 8.06 -27.89
C ASN A 63 -10.43 9.55 -27.62
N THR A 64 -11.67 10.04 -27.68
CA THR A 64 -12.02 11.40 -27.25
C THR A 64 -11.77 11.59 -25.76
N ALA A 65 -12.21 10.65 -24.93
CA ALA A 65 -11.96 10.71 -23.50
C ALA A 65 -10.45 10.65 -23.18
N VAL A 66 -9.65 9.85 -23.90
CA VAL A 66 -8.19 9.84 -23.75
C VAL A 66 -7.58 11.18 -24.13
N ALA A 67 -8.02 11.83 -25.22
CA ALA A 67 -7.44 13.09 -25.69
C ALA A 67 -7.61 14.25 -24.70
N HIS A 68 -8.71 14.29 -23.94
CA HIS A 68 -8.99 15.36 -22.98
C HIS A 68 -8.61 15.01 -21.54
N LEU A 69 -8.84 13.77 -21.12
CA LEU A 69 -8.57 13.33 -19.76
C LEU A 69 -7.13 12.87 -19.57
N ASP A 70 -6.43 12.47 -20.63
CA ASP A 70 -5.24 11.62 -20.59
C ASP A 70 -5.47 10.32 -19.82
N GLN A 71 -4.57 9.37 -20.00
CA GLN A 71 -4.52 8.18 -19.16
C GLN A 71 -3.92 8.54 -17.80
N ASN A 72 -4.41 7.93 -16.73
CA ASN A 72 -3.74 7.98 -15.44
C ASN A 72 -2.31 7.48 -15.63
N THR A 73 -1.36 8.40 -15.46
CA THR A 73 0.01 8.03 -15.17
C THR A 73 -0.01 7.27 -13.86
N HIS A 74 0.64 6.12 -13.81
CA HIS A 74 0.78 5.39 -12.58
C HIS A 74 1.55 6.31 -11.60
N LYS A 75 0.87 6.83 -10.58
CA LYS A 75 1.56 7.45 -9.44
C LYS A 75 2.10 6.29 -8.63
N ASP A 76 3.26 5.78 -9.04
CA ASP A 76 3.88 4.63 -8.43
C ASP A 76 3.96 4.85 -6.92
N ARG A 77 3.33 3.94 -6.18
CA ARG A 77 3.46 3.81 -4.73
C ARG A 77 4.90 3.45 -4.31
N HIS A 78 5.80 3.29 -5.29
CA HIS A 78 7.13 2.74 -5.18
C HIS A 78 8.12 3.61 -5.97
N TRP A 79 9.42 3.37 -5.80
CA TRP A 79 10.49 4.25 -6.27
C TRP A 79 10.75 4.23 -7.79
N PHE A 80 10.20 3.26 -8.52
CA PHE A 80 10.43 3.10 -9.97
C PHE A 80 9.29 3.77 -10.74
N ASP A 81 9.64 4.66 -11.67
CA ASP A 81 8.70 5.28 -12.61
C ASP A 81 8.80 4.58 -13.96
N ASP A 82 7.79 3.77 -14.27
CA ASP A 82 7.67 3.07 -15.56
C ASP A 82 7.49 4.05 -16.74
N ASN A 83 7.12 5.32 -16.50
CA ASN A 83 6.84 6.31 -17.54
C ASN A 83 8.03 7.23 -17.86
N ASP A 84 9.13 7.12 -17.11
CA ASP A 84 10.33 7.92 -17.39
C ASP A 84 10.90 7.48 -18.75
N GLU A 85 10.89 8.40 -19.72
CA GLU A 85 11.30 8.12 -21.10
C GLU A 85 12.79 7.74 -21.16
N ASP A 86 13.63 8.37 -20.32
CA ASP A 86 15.07 8.08 -20.28
C ASP A 86 15.34 6.63 -19.88
N ILE A 87 14.65 6.12 -18.84
CA ILE A 87 14.84 4.72 -18.41
C ILE A 87 14.31 3.74 -19.45
N GLN A 88 13.22 4.04 -20.16
CA GLN A 88 12.72 3.20 -21.24
C GLN A 88 13.72 3.13 -22.40
N THR A 89 14.24 4.28 -22.84
CA THR A 89 15.26 4.36 -23.88
C THR A 89 16.52 3.59 -23.49
N LEU A 90 17.04 3.79 -22.27
CA LEU A 90 18.22 3.07 -21.78
C LEU A 90 18.00 1.55 -21.68
N LEU A 91 16.79 1.11 -21.30
CA LEU A 91 16.43 -0.31 -21.28
C LEU A 91 16.36 -0.89 -22.69
N ASP A 92 15.87 -0.13 -23.67
CA ASP A 92 15.86 -0.54 -25.08
C ASP A 92 17.27 -0.62 -25.67
N GLU A 93 18.12 0.37 -25.43
CA GLU A 93 19.53 0.34 -25.82
C GLU A 93 20.26 -0.86 -25.20
N LYS A 94 19.98 -1.18 -23.93
CA LYS A 94 20.53 -2.35 -23.25
C LYS A 94 20.07 -3.65 -23.92
N ARG A 95 18.79 -3.74 -24.30
CA ARG A 95 18.23 -4.90 -25.01
C ARG A 95 18.88 -5.05 -26.39
N GLN A 96 19.05 -3.96 -27.13
CA GLN A 96 19.69 -3.96 -28.45
C GLN A 96 21.16 -4.39 -28.39
N THR A 97 21.96 -3.76 -27.53
CA THR A 97 23.38 -4.10 -27.35
C THR A 97 23.58 -5.54 -26.88
N PHE A 98 22.68 -6.06 -26.04
CA PHE A 98 22.69 -7.46 -25.63
C PHE A 98 22.44 -8.42 -26.81
N ARG A 99 21.46 -8.11 -27.69
CA ARG A 99 21.20 -8.90 -28.91
C ARG A 99 22.43 -8.90 -29.83
N SER A 100 23.06 -7.75 -30.04
CA SER A 100 24.27 -7.65 -30.86
C SER A 100 25.47 -8.40 -30.28
N LEU A 101 25.60 -8.45 -28.94
CA LEU A 101 26.60 -9.26 -28.25
C LEU A 101 26.32 -10.76 -28.38
N GLN A 102 25.04 -11.16 -28.38
CA GLN A 102 24.65 -12.57 -28.51
C GLN A 102 24.97 -13.13 -29.90
N GLN A 103 24.94 -12.26 -30.93
CA GLN A 103 25.34 -12.61 -32.30
C GLN A 103 26.85 -12.80 -32.45
N ASP A 104 27.67 -12.02 -31.72
CA ASP A 104 29.14 -12.11 -31.74
C ASP A 104 29.72 -12.04 -30.32
N THR A 105 29.77 -13.19 -29.65
CA THR A 105 30.18 -13.31 -28.25
C THR A 105 31.69 -13.09 -28.02
N THR A 106 32.50 -13.18 -29.07
CA THR A 106 33.96 -13.01 -29.02
C THR A 106 34.41 -11.54 -29.14
N SER A 107 33.53 -10.63 -29.56
CA SER A 107 33.88 -9.22 -29.78
C SER A 107 34.01 -8.44 -28.47
N SER A 108 35.25 -8.08 -28.12
CA SER A 108 35.56 -7.24 -26.95
C SER A 108 34.88 -5.87 -26.99
N SER A 109 34.79 -5.26 -28.18
CA SER A 109 34.14 -3.95 -28.37
C SER A 109 32.64 -3.98 -28.05
N LYS A 110 31.92 -5.00 -28.55
CA LYS A 110 30.48 -5.17 -28.24
C LYS A 110 30.24 -5.41 -26.75
N LYS A 111 31.13 -6.16 -26.09
CA LYS A 111 31.10 -6.39 -24.65
C LYS A 111 31.31 -5.09 -23.85
N ALA A 112 32.26 -4.24 -24.27
CA ALA A 112 32.49 -2.93 -23.67
C ALA A 112 31.28 -1.98 -23.85
N GLY A 113 30.68 -1.96 -25.04
CA GLY A 113 29.45 -1.20 -25.32
C GLY A 113 28.29 -1.62 -24.41
N TYR A 114 28.02 -2.93 -24.31
CA TYR A 114 26.98 -3.46 -23.41
C TYR A 114 27.23 -3.10 -21.94
N ASN A 115 28.47 -3.23 -21.46
CA ASN A 115 28.83 -2.87 -20.08
C ASN A 115 28.60 -1.39 -19.80
N THR A 116 28.92 -0.51 -20.76
CA THR A 116 28.71 0.94 -20.64
C THR A 116 27.22 1.26 -20.48
N ILE A 117 26.36 0.68 -21.33
CA ILE A 117 24.90 0.87 -21.23
C ILE A 117 24.36 0.25 -19.94
N LYS A 118 24.86 -0.91 -19.52
CA LYS A 118 24.50 -1.53 -18.25
C LYS A 118 24.82 -0.61 -17.06
N CYS A 119 25.98 0.04 -17.06
CA CYS A 119 26.36 1.02 -16.04
C CYS A 119 25.41 2.23 -16.03
N LYS A 120 25.06 2.78 -17.20
CA LYS A 120 24.09 3.88 -17.32
C LYS A 120 22.72 3.51 -16.76
N VAL A 121 22.18 2.34 -17.15
CA VAL A 121 20.90 1.82 -16.62
C VAL A 121 20.96 1.68 -15.10
N GLN A 122 22.04 1.12 -14.56
CA GLN A 122 22.21 0.98 -13.11
C GLN A 122 22.33 2.32 -12.39
N ALA A 123 22.99 3.32 -13.00
CA ALA A 123 23.10 4.66 -12.44
C ALA A 123 21.73 5.35 -12.37
N LYS A 124 20.97 5.36 -13.47
CA LYS A 124 19.62 5.94 -13.53
C LYS A 124 18.65 5.26 -12.54
N ILE A 125 18.69 3.93 -12.45
CA ILE A 125 17.90 3.17 -11.45
C ILE A 125 18.20 3.61 -10.02
N ARG A 126 19.49 3.78 -9.67
CA ARG A 126 19.89 4.25 -8.34
C ARG A 126 19.44 5.69 -8.10
N GLU A 127 19.62 6.57 -9.08
CA GLU A 127 19.17 7.96 -8.99
C GLU A 127 17.67 8.08 -8.72
N MET A 128 16.84 7.29 -9.43
CA MET A 128 15.40 7.24 -9.21
C MET A 128 15.07 6.75 -7.79
N GLN A 129 15.76 5.70 -7.33
CA GLN A 129 15.59 5.15 -5.99
C GLN A 129 15.96 6.17 -4.90
N ASP A 130 17.13 6.81 -5.04
CA ASP A 130 17.66 7.79 -4.08
C ASP A 130 16.79 9.04 -4.03
N SER A 131 16.35 9.54 -5.19
CA SER A 131 15.43 10.69 -5.28
C SER A 131 14.09 10.41 -4.61
N TRP A 132 13.59 9.18 -4.71
CA TRP A 132 12.38 8.77 -4.02
C TRP A 132 12.58 8.62 -2.50
N LEU A 133 13.66 7.96 -2.07
CA LEU A 133 14.00 7.79 -0.66
C LEU A 133 14.23 9.13 0.04
N ASN A 134 14.92 10.07 -0.62
CA ASN A 134 15.14 11.42 -0.11
C ASN A 134 13.82 12.16 0.11
N ARG A 135 12.91 12.13 -0.88
CA ARG A 135 11.57 12.72 -0.73
C ARG A 135 10.79 12.09 0.42
N LYS A 136 10.87 10.75 0.57
CA LYS A 136 10.22 10.02 1.65
C LYS A 136 10.83 10.36 3.03
N ALA A 137 12.15 10.52 3.11
CA ALA A 137 12.81 10.90 4.35
C ALA A 137 12.36 12.28 4.83
N VAL A 138 12.28 13.27 3.92
CA VAL A 138 11.77 14.61 4.21
C VAL A 138 10.30 14.56 4.67
N GLU A 139 9.47 13.74 4.00
CA GLU A 139 8.06 13.56 4.38
C GLU A 139 7.91 12.94 5.78
N ILE A 140 8.68 11.89 6.08
CA ILE A 140 8.68 11.21 7.37
C ILE A 140 9.16 12.15 8.48
N GLN A 141 10.22 12.93 8.23
CA GLN A 141 10.71 13.92 9.18
C GLN A 141 9.63 14.96 9.48
N LYS A 142 8.94 15.47 8.46
CA LYS A 142 7.82 16.41 8.64
C LYS A 142 6.71 15.85 9.53
N TYR A 143 6.41 14.56 9.42
CA TYR A 143 5.41 13.93 10.31
C TYR A 143 5.91 13.75 11.74
N ALA A 144 7.20 13.47 11.93
CA ALA A 144 7.82 13.43 13.24
C ALA A 144 7.77 14.80 13.92
N ASP A 145 8.15 15.85 13.19
CA ASP A 145 8.16 17.24 13.69
C ASP A 145 6.75 17.74 14.07
N SER A 146 5.72 17.26 13.36
CA SER A 146 4.31 17.57 13.64
C SER A 146 3.62 16.60 14.61
N ASN A 147 4.37 15.67 15.21
CA ASN A 147 3.86 14.61 16.10
C ASN A 147 2.70 13.79 15.51
N ASN A 148 2.63 13.65 14.18
CA ASN A 148 1.59 12.90 13.49
C ASN A 148 2.01 11.43 13.34
N SER A 149 1.86 10.67 14.42
CA SER A 149 2.23 9.25 14.48
C SER A 149 1.54 8.40 13.41
N LYS A 150 0.25 8.66 13.12
CA LYS A 150 -0.50 7.92 12.10
C LYS A 150 0.12 8.08 10.72
N CYS A 151 0.41 9.30 10.30
CA CYS A 151 1.03 9.56 8.99
C CYS A 151 2.47 9.05 8.94
N PHE A 152 3.23 9.19 10.03
CA PHE A 152 4.59 8.64 10.17
C PHE A 152 4.63 7.13 9.93
N TYR A 153 3.79 6.36 10.62
CA TYR A 153 3.73 4.90 10.45
C TYR A 153 3.21 4.49 9.06
N ASN A 154 2.27 5.24 8.49
CA ASN A 154 1.79 4.98 7.13
C ASN A 154 2.89 5.22 6.07
N ALA A 155 3.69 6.26 6.23
CA ALA A 155 4.83 6.54 5.35
C ALA A 155 5.90 5.45 5.46
N LEU A 156 6.22 4.98 6.67
CA LEU A 156 7.13 3.84 6.88
C LEU A 156 6.61 2.55 6.22
N LYS A 157 5.32 2.23 6.39
CA LYS A 157 4.69 1.07 5.73
C LYS A 157 4.81 1.13 4.20
N THR A 158 4.84 2.33 3.62
CA THR A 158 5.00 2.51 2.17
C THR A 158 6.41 2.10 1.71
N ILE A 159 7.44 2.31 2.55
CA ILE A 159 8.84 1.95 2.24
C ILE A 159 9.06 0.44 2.37
N TYR A 160 8.62 -0.15 3.47
CA TYR A 160 8.86 -1.57 3.74
C TYR A 160 7.86 -2.50 3.04
N GLY A 161 6.77 -1.96 2.51
CA GLY A 161 5.71 -2.71 1.88
C GLY A 161 4.81 -3.42 2.90
N PRO A 162 3.95 -4.34 2.44
CA PRO A 162 3.09 -5.12 3.32
C PRO A 162 3.94 -5.97 4.27
N GLN A 163 3.98 -5.59 5.54
CA GLN A 163 4.48 -6.48 6.57
C GLN A 163 3.45 -7.58 6.77
N SER A 164 3.83 -8.82 6.46
CA SER A 164 3.05 -9.97 6.91
C SER A 164 2.94 -9.88 8.43
N PRO A 165 1.74 -9.98 9.02
CA PRO A 165 1.65 -10.08 10.47
C PRO A 165 2.46 -11.30 10.88
N GLY A 166 3.58 -11.06 11.56
CA GLY A 166 4.33 -12.13 12.19
C GLY A 166 3.45 -12.65 13.31
N THR A 167 3.06 -13.92 13.24
CA THR A 167 2.45 -14.58 14.39
C THR A 167 3.52 -14.62 15.47
N SER A 168 3.28 -13.93 16.60
CA SER A 168 4.18 -14.00 17.75
C SER A 168 3.99 -15.35 18.41
N PRO A 169 5.00 -16.24 18.41
CA PRO A 169 4.87 -17.55 19.00
C PRO A 169 4.60 -17.45 20.49
N LEU A 170 3.73 -18.30 21.03
CA LEU A 170 3.49 -18.40 22.46
C LEU A 170 3.93 -19.74 23.00
N LEU A 171 4.33 -19.79 24.27
CA LEU A 171 4.55 -21.06 24.95
C LEU A 171 3.21 -21.64 25.45
N SER A 172 3.10 -22.96 25.41
CA SER A 172 2.03 -23.70 26.08
C SER A 172 2.02 -23.44 27.60
N ALA A 173 0.93 -23.81 28.27
CA ALA A 173 0.78 -23.60 29.72
C ALA A 173 1.95 -24.21 30.52
N ASP A 174 2.42 -25.37 30.08
CA ASP A 174 3.51 -26.11 30.73
C ASP A 174 4.91 -25.68 30.25
N GLY A 175 5.00 -24.68 29.37
CA GLY A 175 6.27 -24.17 28.82
C GLY A 175 7.00 -25.09 27.83
N SER A 176 6.46 -26.27 27.52
CA SER A 176 7.15 -27.31 26.76
C SER A 176 7.10 -27.17 25.23
N THR A 177 6.05 -26.53 24.70
CA THR A 177 5.82 -26.42 23.25
C THR A 177 5.58 -24.98 22.82
N LEU A 178 6.13 -24.62 21.65
CA LEU A 178 5.99 -23.32 21.02
C LEU A 178 4.82 -23.34 20.03
N LEU A 179 3.78 -22.58 20.33
CA LEU A 179 2.57 -22.42 19.55
C LEU A 179 2.78 -21.36 18.47
N ASN A 180 2.82 -21.79 17.21
CA ASN A 180 2.92 -20.91 16.03
C ASN A 180 1.61 -20.78 15.24
N ASP A 181 0.64 -21.67 15.48
CA ASP A 181 -0.66 -21.61 14.81
C ASP A 181 -1.59 -20.59 15.45
N LYS A 182 -2.33 -19.84 14.64
CA LYS A 182 -3.21 -18.76 15.08
C LYS A 182 -4.32 -19.29 15.99
N ASN A 183 -4.91 -20.43 15.67
CA ASN A 183 -5.99 -21.01 16.47
C ASN A 183 -5.47 -21.54 17.80
N ALA A 184 -4.29 -22.18 17.79
CA ALA A 184 -3.62 -22.63 19.00
C ALA A 184 -3.27 -21.46 19.94
N ILE A 185 -2.78 -20.34 19.40
CA ILE A 185 -2.51 -19.11 20.15
C ILE A 185 -3.78 -18.53 20.78
N LEU A 186 -4.88 -18.45 20.03
CA LEU A 186 -6.16 -17.94 20.55
C LEU A 186 -6.70 -18.82 21.68
N LYS A 187 -6.61 -20.15 21.53
CA LYS A 187 -7.00 -21.09 22.59
C LYS A 187 -6.16 -20.91 23.85
N ARG A 188 -4.84 -20.77 23.70
CA ARG A 188 -3.92 -20.53 24.81
C ARG A 188 -4.19 -19.21 25.54
N TRP A 189 -4.56 -18.16 24.81
CA TRP A 189 -5.00 -16.89 25.40
C TRP A 189 -6.29 -17.06 26.20
N ALA A 190 -7.29 -17.76 25.65
CA ALA A 190 -8.54 -18.03 26.35
C ALA A 190 -8.31 -18.80 27.66
N GLU A 191 -7.46 -19.83 27.63
CA GLU A 191 -7.02 -20.58 28.82
C GLU A 191 -6.33 -19.66 29.84
N HIS A 192 -5.40 -18.81 29.39
CA HIS A 192 -4.69 -17.87 30.27
C HIS A 192 -5.64 -16.91 30.97
N PHE A 193 -6.51 -16.23 30.20
CA PHE A 193 -7.44 -15.26 30.75
C PHE A 193 -8.45 -15.90 31.68
N ASN A 194 -8.93 -17.11 31.36
CA ASN A 194 -9.80 -17.87 32.26
C ASN A 194 -9.10 -18.14 33.60
N ASN A 195 -7.83 -18.56 33.57
CA ASN A 195 -7.05 -18.82 34.78
C ASN A 195 -6.66 -17.56 35.56
N VAL A 196 -6.61 -16.39 34.94
CA VAL A 196 -6.27 -15.13 35.61
C VAL A 196 -7.51 -14.46 36.19
N LEU A 197 -8.59 -14.38 35.41
CA LEU A 197 -9.80 -13.62 35.76
C LEU A 197 -10.80 -14.46 36.57
N ASN A 198 -10.90 -15.76 36.31
CA ASN A 198 -11.88 -16.64 36.96
C ASN A 198 -11.25 -17.49 38.07
N ARG A 199 -10.26 -16.96 38.78
CA ARG A 199 -9.66 -17.66 39.92
C ARG A 199 -10.71 -17.80 41.02
N PRO A 200 -10.96 -19.01 41.53
CA PRO A 200 -11.84 -19.17 42.69
C PRO A 200 -11.21 -18.44 43.87
N SER A 201 -11.90 -17.39 44.35
CA SER A 201 -11.52 -16.69 45.56
C SER A 201 -11.86 -17.57 46.76
N THR A 202 -10.84 -18.16 47.38
CA THR A 202 -11.00 -18.80 48.69
C THR A 202 -10.96 -17.69 49.73
N ILE A 203 -12.12 -17.22 50.16
CA ILE A 203 -12.21 -16.27 51.27
C ILE A 203 -11.74 -17.01 52.52
N ASN A 204 -10.61 -16.60 53.08
CA ASN A 204 -10.12 -17.17 54.32
C ASN A 204 -10.99 -16.68 55.47
N VAL A 205 -11.88 -17.54 55.97
CA VAL A 205 -12.83 -17.22 57.04
C VAL A 205 -12.10 -16.77 58.31
N GLU A 206 -10.94 -17.36 58.64
CA GLU A 206 -10.14 -16.90 59.78
C GLU A 206 -9.63 -15.46 59.60
N ALA A 207 -9.32 -15.05 58.36
CA ALA A 207 -8.92 -13.68 58.09
C ALA A 207 -10.11 -12.72 58.23
N THR A 208 -11.30 -13.13 57.78
CA THR A 208 -12.55 -12.37 57.95
C THR A 208 -12.92 -12.21 59.44
N ASP A 209 -12.76 -13.27 60.24
CA ASP A 209 -13.06 -13.26 61.68
C ASP A 209 -12.05 -12.40 62.48
N ARG A 210 -10.81 -12.27 61.98
CA ARG A 210 -9.78 -11.40 62.56
C ARG A 210 -9.96 -9.93 62.19
N MET A 211 -10.76 -9.60 61.17
CA MET A 211 -10.98 -8.21 60.78
C MET A 211 -11.88 -7.52 61.82
N PRO A 212 -11.44 -6.39 62.42
CA PRO A 212 -12.24 -5.66 63.38
C PRO A 212 -13.51 -5.12 62.70
N GLN A 213 -14.67 -5.58 63.16
CA GLN A 213 -15.96 -5.10 62.67
C GLN A 213 -16.19 -3.68 63.18
N VAL A 214 -16.24 -2.71 62.27
CA VAL A 214 -16.60 -1.33 62.58
C VAL A 214 -18.13 -1.23 62.64
N ALA A 215 -18.67 -0.44 63.56
CA ALA A 215 -20.10 -0.19 63.64
C ALA A 215 -20.64 0.28 62.28
N ILE A 216 -21.80 -0.26 61.88
CA ILE A 216 -22.45 0.06 60.61
C ILE A 216 -22.69 1.56 60.56
N ASN A 217 -22.08 2.24 59.56
CA ASN A 217 -22.25 3.67 59.41
C ASN A 217 -23.59 3.97 58.73
N ILE A 218 -24.60 4.26 59.56
CA ILE A 218 -25.98 4.54 59.15
C ILE A 218 -26.07 5.83 58.32
N SER A 219 -25.07 6.73 58.38
CA SER A 219 -25.08 7.98 57.60
C SER A 219 -25.01 7.76 56.10
N LEU A 220 -24.49 6.61 55.65
CA LEU A 220 -24.39 6.22 54.23
C LEU A 220 -25.68 5.60 53.68
N VAL A 221 -26.70 5.41 54.53
CA VAL A 221 -28.02 4.90 54.12
C VAL A 221 -28.88 6.02 53.54
N GLU A 222 -28.59 7.29 53.88
CA GLU A 222 -29.26 8.43 53.26
C GLU A 222 -28.73 8.63 51.83
N PRO A 223 -29.63 8.90 50.85
CA PRO A 223 -29.21 9.23 49.49
C PRO A 223 -28.35 10.52 49.50
N PRO A 224 -27.32 10.61 48.63
CA PRO A 224 -26.44 11.78 48.58
C PRO A 224 -27.24 13.06 48.35
N LYS A 225 -26.91 14.11 49.09
CA LYS A 225 -27.54 15.43 48.94
C LYS A 225 -26.73 16.28 47.96
N GLU A 226 -27.39 17.19 47.25
CA GLU A 226 -26.77 18.01 46.18
C GLU A 226 -25.58 18.88 46.64
N SER A 227 -25.36 19.03 47.94
CA SER A 227 -24.20 19.73 48.52
C SER A 227 -22.92 18.90 48.59
N GLU A 228 -23.00 17.58 48.37
CA GLU A 228 -21.87 16.64 48.48
C GLU A 228 -21.31 16.22 47.11
N VAL A 229 -21.90 16.71 46.01
CA VAL A 229 -21.42 16.60 44.62
C VAL A 229 -20.78 17.92 44.21
#